data_AF-A0A935KMB6-F1
#
_entry.id   AF-A0A935KMB6-F1
#
_cell.length_a   1.000
_cell.length_b   1.000
_cell.length_c   1.000
_cell.angle_alpha   90.00
_cell.angle_beta   90.00
_cell.angle_gamma   90.00
#
_symmetry.space_group_name_H-M   'P 1'
#
loop_
_entity.id
_entity.type
_entity.pdbx_description
1 polymer ?
#
loop_
_entity_poly.entity_id
_entity_poly.type
_entity_poly.pdbx_seq_one_letter_code
_entity_poly.pdbx_strand_id
1 'polypeptide(L)'
;MIAACNKKDTPPAPDPCLGVNYTVDYFKTESIGTANNGTYTVNSPIGDTISYKLGTGTYQASNTFTNLAPGKYVLPIKNQKGCTDTAQFTIFNYGPKYAAVKQIILGYCGPCHLNGAINGGKNFDTDANIVASWDRIKARAVDNTPSQMPEAPNAPLTPVDKQKITDWVNAGHRQSD
;
A
#
# COMPACT_ATOMS: atom_id res chain seq x y z
N MET A 1 50.02 32.11 -42.78
CA MET A 1 48.69 31.44 -42.79
C MET A 1 48.67 30.50 -41.60
N ILE A 2 47.83 30.77 -40.60
CA ILE A 2 47.72 29.94 -39.40
C ILE A 2 46.64 28.91 -39.69
N ALA A 3 47.00 27.63 -39.72
CA ALA A 3 46.03 26.54 -39.84
C ALA A 3 45.28 26.42 -38.51
N ALA A 4 43.98 26.76 -38.51
CA ALA A 4 43.12 26.55 -37.36
C ALA A 4 42.74 25.06 -37.25
N CYS A 5 43.03 24.44 -36.10
CA CYS A 5 42.57 23.09 -35.78
C CYS A 5 41.07 23.13 -35.43
N ASN A 6 40.19 22.88 -36.41
CA ASN A 6 38.78 22.68 -36.14
C ASN A 6 38.56 21.24 -35.65
N LYS A 7 38.64 21.03 -34.34
CA LYS A 7 38.05 19.83 -33.76
C LYS A 7 36.53 19.99 -33.90
N LYS A 8 35.90 19.15 -34.72
CA LYS A 8 34.43 18.98 -34.71
C LYS A 8 34.07 18.29 -33.39
N ASP A 9 34.09 19.04 -32.30
CA ASP A 9 33.47 18.61 -31.06
C ASP A 9 31.96 18.76 -31.25
N THR A 10 31.30 17.73 -31.81
CA THR A 10 29.85 17.62 -31.74
C THR A 10 29.44 17.66 -30.26
N PRO A 11 28.45 18.49 -29.88
CA PRO A 11 27.95 18.50 -28.51
C PRO A 11 27.58 17.08 -28.06
N PRO A 12 27.87 16.69 -26.80
CA PRO A 12 27.39 15.42 -26.27
C PRO A 12 25.88 15.29 -26.49
N ALA A 13 25.43 14.11 -26.89
CA ALA A 13 24.00 13.85 -27.01
C ALA A 13 23.31 14.17 -25.67
N PRO A 14 22.11 14.79 -25.68
CA PRO A 14 21.37 15.04 -24.45
C PRO A 14 21.17 13.76 -23.64
N ASP A 15 21.32 13.85 -22.32
CA ASP A 15 21.12 12.70 -21.42
C ASP A 15 19.70 12.14 -21.60
N PRO A 16 19.54 10.89 -22.07
CA PRO A 16 18.23 10.28 -22.28
C PRO A 16 17.43 10.06 -21.00
N CYS A 17 18.06 10.21 -19.83
CA CYS A 17 17.48 9.97 -18.52
C CYS A 17 17.13 11.25 -17.75
N LEU A 18 17.43 12.42 -18.30
CA LEU A 18 17.08 13.68 -17.68
C LEU A 18 15.57 13.78 -17.48
N GLY A 19 15.13 13.90 -16.21
CA GLY A 19 13.72 14.04 -15.84
C GLY A 19 12.94 12.73 -15.67
N VAL A 20 13.58 11.56 -15.81
CA VAL A 20 12.92 10.28 -15.52
C VAL A 20 12.63 10.16 -14.03
N ASN A 21 11.35 10.27 -13.68
CA ASN A 21 10.80 10.01 -12.36
C ASN A 21 9.47 9.29 -12.55
N TYR A 22 9.29 8.15 -11.89
CA TYR A 22 8.11 7.32 -11.96
C TYR A 22 7.25 7.55 -10.73
N THR A 23 6.03 8.02 -10.95
CA THR A 23 4.97 7.87 -9.94
C THR A 23 4.49 6.44 -10.00
N VAL A 24 4.70 5.69 -8.91
CA VAL A 24 4.32 4.28 -8.86
C VAL A 24 2.91 4.15 -8.32
N ASP A 25 1.99 3.72 -9.19
CA ASP A 25 0.69 3.22 -8.79
C ASP A 25 0.80 1.71 -8.55
N TYR A 26 0.23 1.24 -7.45
CA TYR A 26 0.41 -0.14 -7.01
C TYR A 26 -0.77 -0.64 -6.21
N PHE A 27 -0.87 -1.96 -6.15
CA PHE A 27 -1.67 -2.69 -5.19
C PHE A 27 -0.76 -3.59 -4.35
N LYS A 28 -1.03 -3.72 -3.06
CA LYS A 28 -0.29 -4.62 -2.18
C LYS A 28 -1.21 -5.35 -1.20
N THR A 29 -0.76 -6.52 -0.77
CA THR A 29 -1.31 -7.22 0.39
C THR A 29 -0.22 -7.41 1.43
N GLU A 30 -0.59 -7.27 2.69
CA GLU A 30 0.33 -7.52 3.80
C GLU A 30 0.49 -9.02 4.04
N SER A 31 1.54 -9.39 4.77
CA SER A 31 1.69 -10.76 5.26
C SER A 31 0.71 -11.00 6.41
N ILE A 32 0.12 -12.19 6.47
CA ILE A 32 -0.86 -12.57 7.50
C ILE A 32 -0.32 -13.74 8.32
N GLY A 33 -0.27 -13.56 9.64
CA GLY A 33 0.18 -14.57 10.60
C GLY A 33 1.69 -14.84 10.50
N THR A 34 2.07 -16.11 10.36
CA THR A 34 3.48 -16.52 10.28
C THR A 34 3.95 -16.80 8.85
N ALA A 35 3.08 -16.59 7.85
CA ALA A 35 3.38 -16.87 6.45
C ALA A 35 3.97 -15.63 5.75
N ASN A 36 4.93 -15.85 4.85
CA ASN A 36 5.42 -14.81 3.95
C ASN A 36 4.50 -14.76 2.73
N ASN A 37 3.24 -14.34 2.88
CA ASN A 37 2.24 -14.32 1.80
C ASN A 37 1.86 -12.90 1.35
N GLY A 38 2.69 -11.90 1.68
CA GLY A 38 2.52 -10.54 1.18
C GLY A 38 2.73 -10.49 -0.33
N THR A 39 2.10 -9.51 -0.97
CA THR A 39 2.22 -9.29 -2.42
C THR A 39 2.38 -7.82 -2.73
N TYR A 40 3.02 -7.53 -3.86
CA TYR A 40 3.14 -6.19 -4.40
C TYR A 40 3.04 -6.24 -5.92
N THR A 41 2.09 -5.51 -6.48
CA THR A 41 1.85 -5.42 -7.92
C THR A 41 1.93 -3.97 -8.36
N VAL A 42 2.83 -3.68 -9.30
CA VAL A 42 2.93 -2.36 -9.92
C VAL A 42 1.88 -2.23 -11.02
N ASN A 43 0.95 -1.30 -10.89
CA ASN A 43 -0.04 -0.97 -11.91
C ASN A 43 0.49 0.09 -12.90
N SER A 44 1.40 0.95 -12.44
CA SER A 44 2.10 1.93 -13.26
C SER A 44 3.45 2.28 -12.64
N PRO A 45 4.52 2.51 -13.43
CA PRO A 45 4.58 2.34 -14.89
C PRO A 45 4.47 0.87 -15.29
N ILE A 46 3.97 0.58 -16.49
CA ILE A 46 3.92 -0.77 -17.10
C ILE A 46 4.28 -0.72 -18.60
N GLY A 47 4.64 -1.86 -19.19
CA GLY A 47 4.94 -2.02 -20.62
C GLY A 47 6.22 -2.82 -20.88
N ASP A 48 6.38 -3.34 -22.10
CA ASP A 48 7.45 -4.28 -22.48
C ASP A 48 8.88 -3.72 -22.34
N THR A 49 8.97 -2.40 -22.19
CA THR A 49 10.23 -1.68 -22.08
C THR A 49 10.60 -1.33 -20.64
N ILE A 50 9.73 -1.68 -19.67
CA ILE A 50 9.93 -1.47 -18.25
C ILE A 50 10.28 -2.79 -17.58
N SER A 51 11.27 -2.74 -16.69
CA SER A 51 11.68 -3.86 -15.86
C SER A 51 11.81 -3.44 -14.40
N TYR A 52 11.57 -4.38 -13.51
CA TYR A 52 11.56 -4.18 -12.07
C TYR A 52 12.53 -5.15 -11.42
N LYS A 53 13.10 -4.79 -10.28
CA LYS A 53 13.77 -5.75 -9.41
C LYS A 53 13.46 -5.45 -7.96
N LEU A 54 13.49 -6.48 -7.11
CA LEU A 54 13.36 -6.32 -5.68
C LEU A 54 14.76 -6.25 -5.05
N GLY A 55 15.10 -5.11 -4.46
CA GLY A 55 16.41 -4.86 -3.85
C GLY A 55 17.58 -5.09 -4.82
N THR A 56 18.44 -6.05 -4.48
CA THR A 56 19.63 -6.42 -5.27
C THR A 56 19.39 -7.58 -6.23
N GLY A 57 18.14 -8.04 -6.39
CA GLY A 57 17.79 -9.11 -7.32
C GLY A 57 17.99 -8.75 -8.81
N THR A 58 17.61 -9.66 -9.69
CA THR A 58 17.68 -9.47 -11.14
C THR A 58 16.47 -8.67 -11.65
N TYR A 59 16.68 -7.85 -12.68
CA TYR A 59 15.58 -7.19 -13.38
C TYR A 59 14.70 -8.21 -14.12
N GLN A 60 13.40 -8.08 -13.96
CA GLN A 60 12.37 -8.89 -14.60
C GLN A 60 11.29 -8.01 -15.20
N ALA A 61 10.60 -8.50 -16.25
CA ALA A 61 9.46 -7.80 -16.83
C ALA A 61 8.19 -7.95 -15.97
N SER A 62 8.09 -9.03 -15.20
CA SER A 62 6.96 -9.25 -14.28
C SER A 62 6.90 -8.13 -13.23
N ASN A 63 5.75 -7.48 -13.16
CA ASN A 63 5.41 -6.40 -12.23
C ASN A 63 4.81 -6.89 -10.91
N THR A 64 4.67 -8.21 -10.75
CA THR A 64 4.05 -8.84 -9.58
C THR A 64 5.11 -9.58 -8.76
N PHE A 65 5.16 -9.25 -7.47
CA PHE A 65 6.01 -9.88 -6.48
C PHE A 65 5.13 -10.58 -5.45
N THR A 66 5.39 -11.87 -5.23
CA THR A 66 4.64 -12.71 -4.29
C THR A 66 5.58 -13.27 -3.24
N ASN A 67 4.98 -13.93 -2.24
CA ASN A 67 5.70 -14.56 -1.14
C ASN A 67 6.58 -13.59 -0.33
N LEU A 68 6.12 -12.35 -0.17
CA LEU A 68 6.85 -11.32 0.56
C LEU A 68 6.67 -11.52 2.06
N ALA A 69 7.79 -11.44 2.78
CA ALA A 69 7.83 -11.41 4.23
C ALA A 69 7.54 -9.98 4.73
N PRO A 70 7.18 -9.80 6.01
CA PRO A 70 7.16 -8.48 6.62
C PRO A 70 8.53 -7.81 6.51
N GLY A 71 8.57 -6.58 6.00
CA GLY A 71 9.81 -5.86 5.78
C GLY A 71 9.69 -4.63 4.89
N LYS A 72 10.77 -3.84 4.88
CA LYS A 72 10.93 -2.72 3.95
C LYS A 72 11.59 -3.22 2.67
N TYR A 73 11.01 -2.86 1.53
CA TYR A 73 11.48 -3.24 0.21
C TYR A 73 11.81 -2.01 -0.61
N VAL A 74 12.86 -2.16 -1.42
CA VAL A 74 13.28 -1.19 -2.42
C VAL A 74 12.98 -1.79 -3.80
N LEU A 75 12.34 -1.03 -4.66
CA LEU A 75 11.93 -1.45 -6.00
C LEU A 75 12.56 -0.54 -7.05
N PRO A 76 13.76 -0.87 -7.54
CA PRO A 76 14.31 -0.22 -8.71
C PRO A 76 13.52 -0.58 -9.97
N ILE A 77 13.14 0.45 -10.72
CA ILE A 77 12.42 0.39 -11.98
C ILE A 77 13.38 0.89 -13.06
N LYS A 78 13.44 0.21 -14.20
CA LYS A 78 14.35 0.55 -15.29
C LYS A 78 13.65 0.46 -16.64
N ASN A 79 13.84 1.47 -17.48
CA ASN A 79 13.35 1.45 -18.85
C ASN A 79 14.40 0.98 -19.87
N GLN A 80 13.99 0.83 -21.14
CA GLN A 80 14.85 0.43 -22.26
C GLN A 80 16.06 1.34 -22.54
N LYS A 81 16.01 2.61 -22.11
CA LYS A 81 17.13 3.56 -22.27
C LYS A 81 18.16 3.42 -21.14
N GLY A 82 17.93 2.51 -20.20
CA GLY A 82 18.78 2.31 -19.03
C GLY A 82 18.49 3.27 -17.87
N CYS A 83 17.50 4.15 -18.00
CA CYS A 83 17.15 5.10 -16.96
C CYS A 83 16.44 4.38 -15.82
N THR A 84 16.83 4.72 -14.59
CA THR A 84 16.32 4.08 -13.38
C THR A 84 15.64 5.06 -12.47
N ASP A 85 14.55 4.61 -11.83
CA ASP A 85 14.00 5.25 -10.65
C ASP A 85 13.78 4.19 -9.55
N THR A 86 13.55 4.62 -8.31
CA THR A 86 13.40 3.72 -7.17
C THR A 86 12.16 4.06 -6.37
N ALA A 87 11.29 3.07 -6.19
CA ALA A 87 10.21 3.13 -5.22
C ALA A 87 10.59 2.40 -3.93
N GLN A 88 9.92 2.75 -2.84
CA GLN A 88 10.03 2.02 -1.57
C GLN A 88 8.63 1.68 -1.06
N PHE A 89 8.49 0.49 -0.49
CA PHE A 89 7.26 0.07 0.16
C PHE A 89 7.56 -0.79 1.37
N THR A 90 6.58 -0.94 2.25
CA THR A 90 6.67 -1.82 3.42
C THR A 90 5.57 -2.86 3.32
N ILE A 91 5.92 -4.11 3.59
CA ILE A 91 4.97 -5.18 3.89
C ILE A 91 4.91 -5.31 5.42
N PHE A 92 3.74 -5.14 5.99
CA PHE A 92 3.47 -5.31 7.41
C PHE A 92 3.17 -6.76 7.74
N ASN A 93 3.27 -7.09 9.03
CA ASN A 93 2.73 -8.35 9.55
C ASN A 93 1.39 -8.09 10.23
N TYR A 94 0.31 -8.64 9.70
CA TYR A 94 -1.01 -8.57 10.31
C TYR A 94 -1.38 -9.89 10.99
N GLY A 95 -1.95 -9.80 12.19
CA GLY A 95 -2.65 -10.93 12.80
C GLY A 95 -3.93 -11.24 12.00
N PRO A 96 -4.37 -12.51 11.87
CA PRO A 96 -5.57 -12.86 11.11
C PRO A 96 -6.82 -12.09 11.56
N LYS A 97 -6.95 -11.81 12.86
CA LYS A 97 -8.07 -11.03 13.41
C LYS A 97 -8.05 -9.57 12.96
N TYR A 98 -6.88 -8.94 12.99
CA TYR A 98 -6.73 -7.56 12.51
C TYR A 98 -6.96 -7.47 11.00
N ALA A 99 -6.42 -8.42 10.22
CA ALA A 99 -6.64 -8.48 8.78
C ALA A 99 -8.14 -8.55 8.43
N ALA A 100 -8.91 -9.34 9.18
CA ALA A 100 -10.36 -9.42 9.01
C ALA A 100 -11.07 -8.09 9.32
N VAL A 101 -10.67 -7.40 10.38
CA VAL A 101 -11.20 -6.06 10.73
C VAL A 101 -10.82 -5.02 9.68
N LYS A 102 -9.59 -5.03 9.15
CA LYS A 102 -9.16 -4.11 8.10
C LYS A 102 -10.01 -4.26 6.85
N GLN A 103 -10.39 -5.48 6.46
CA GLN A 103 -11.31 -5.70 5.33
C GLN A 103 -12.71 -5.14 5.59
N ILE A 104 -13.23 -5.25 6.81
CA ILE A 104 -14.52 -4.63 7.18
C ILE A 104 -14.43 -3.11 7.05
N ILE A 105 -13.36 -2.50 7.57
CA ILE A 105 -13.15 -1.05 7.45
C ILE A 105 -13.05 -0.63 5.98
N LEU A 106 -12.30 -1.44 5.20
CA LEU A 106 -12.23 -1.49 3.74
C LEU A 106 -13.59 -1.24 3.07
N GLY A 107 -14.51 -2.17 3.34
CA GLY A 107 -15.78 -2.27 2.65
C GLY A 107 -16.89 -1.37 3.20
N TYR A 108 -16.92 -1.13 4.51
CA TYR A 108 -18.06 -0.46 5.17
C TYR A 108 -17.77 0.97 5.63
N CYS A 109 -16.53 1.29 6.00
CA CYS A 109 -16.20 2.59 6.61
C CYS A 109 -15.65 3.61 5.60
N GLY A 110 -15.26 3.12 4.42
CA GLY A 110 -14.56 3.90 3.39
C GLY A 110 -15.16 5.26 3.03
N PRO A 111 -16.46 5.35 2.72
CA PRO A 111 -17.06 6.61 2.28
C PRO A 111 -17.01 7.76 3.29
N CYS A 112 -16.87 7.46 4.59
CA CYS A 112 -16.99 8.46 5.66
C CYS A 112 -15.72 8.65 6.51
N HIS A 113 -14.85 7.64 6.56
CA HIS A 113 -13.72 7.61 7.48
C HIS A 113 -12.39 7.30 6.78
N LEU A 114 -12.35 7.17 5.45
CA LEU A 114 -11.11 7.00 4.68
C LEU A 114 -10.87 8.18 3.72
N ASN A 115 -9.68 8.23 3.14
CA ASN A 115 -9.21 9.26 2.21
C ASN A 115 -9.24 10.67 2.80
N GLY A 116 -8.79 10.81 4.06
CA GLY A 116 -8.80 12.07 4.78
C GLY A 116 -10.16 12.46 5.38
N ALA A 117 -11.22 11.70 5.12
CA ALA A 117 -12.54 11.96 5.69
C ALA A 117 -12.53 11.77 7.22
N ILE A 118 -13.17 12.72 7.92
CA ILE A 118 -13.19 12.81 9.39
C ILE A 118 -14.61 12.89 9.96
N ASN A 119 -15.58 12.22 9.31
CA ASN A 119 -16.95 12.22 9.81
C ASN A 119 -16.97 11.64 11.23
N GLY A 120 -17.67 12.30 12.15
CA GLY A 120 -17.66 11.92 13.57
C GLY A 120 -16.27 11.95 14.23
N GLY A 121 -15.31 12.70 13.67
CA GLY A 121 -13.98 12.93 14.22
C GLY A 121 -13.02 11.74 14.10
N LYS A 122 -13.33 10.76 13.25
CA LYS A 122 -12.50 9.56 13.07
C LYS A 122 -12.05 9.41 11.62
N ASN A 123 -10.76 9.13 11.45
CA ASN A 123 -10.12 8.78 10.19
C ASN A 123 -9.41 7.43 10.39
N PHE A 124 -9.64 6.47 9.48
CA PHE A 124 -9.13 5.09 9.53
C PHE A 124 -8.13 4.78 8.41
N ASP A 125 -7.50 5.80 7.82
CA ASP A 125 -6.52 5.66 6.74
C ASP A 125 -5.30 4.84 7.17
N THR A 126 -4.86 5.00 8.41
CA THR A 126 -3.68 4.32 8.96
C THR A 126 -4.07 3.21 9.92
N ASP A 127 -3.26 2.16 9.98
CA ASP A 127 -3.48 1.06 10.92
C ASP A 127 -3.38 1.53 12.38
N ALA A 128 -2.50 2.48 12.65
CA ALA A 128 -2.39 3.11 13.96
C ALA A 128 -3.70 3.80 14.37
N ASN A 129 -4.37 4.51 13.45
CA ASN A 129 -5.65 5.16 13.77
C ASN A 129 -6.77 4.15 14.02
N ILE A 130 -6.78 3.03 13.28
CA ILE A 130 -7.73 1.93 13.47
C ILE A 130 -7.53 1.32 14.86
N VAL A 131 -6.29 0.92 15.18
CA VAL A 131 -5.92 0.36 16.48
C VAL A 131 -6.27 1.34 17.61
N ALA A 132 -5.91 2.62 17.49
CA ALA A 132 -6.22 3.63 18.50
C ALA A 132 -7.71 3.94 18.65
N SER A 133 -8.56 3.53 17.70
CA SER A 133 -10.00 3.74 17.73
C SER A 133 -10.79 2.46 17.98
N TRP A 134 -10.13 1.39 18.45
CA TRP A 134 -10.76 0.09 18.68
C TRP A 134 -12.04 0.19 19.53
N ASP A 135 -12.02 1.04 20.55
CA ASP A 135 -13.11 1.26 21.51
C ASP A 135 -14.33 1.87 20.81
N ARG A 136 -14.09 2.88 19.97
CA ARG A 136 -15.12 3.58 19.20
C ARG A 136 -15.70 2.68 18.12
N ILE A 137 -14.84 1.89 17.45
CA ILE A 137 -15.25 0.91 16.44
C ILE A 137 -16.16 -0.14 17.09
N LYS A 138 -15.74 -0.71 18.22
CA LYS A 138 -16.53 -1.69 18.98
C LYS A 138 -17.88 -1.10 19.43
N ALA A 139 -17.85 0.05 20.11
CA ALA A 139 -19.05 0.68 20.66
C ALA A 139 -20.11 0.98 19.59
N ARG A 140 -19.70 1.50 18.43
CA ARG A 140 -20.65 1.95 17.38
C ARG A 140 -21.02 0.88 16.39
N ALA A 141 -20.03 0.13 15.90
CA ALA A 141 -20.25 -0.84 14.82
C ALA A 141 -20.78 -2.19 15.34
N VAL A 142 -20.50 -2.52 16.60
CA VAL A 142 -21.01 -3.75 17.22
C VAL A 142 -22.14 -3.44 18.19
N ASP A 143 -21.87 -2.58 19.18
CA ASP A 143 -22.75 -2.37 20.34
C ASP A 143 -23.80 -1.27 20.11
N ASN A 144 -23.81 -0.67 18.91
CA ASN A 144 -24.74 0.38 18.47
C ASN A 144 -24.87 1.57 19.44
N THR A 145 -23.80 1.92 20.15
CA THR A 145 -23.81 2.92 21.23
C THR A 145 -22.88 4.11 20.93
N PRO A 146 -23.35 5.37 21.03
CA PRO A 146 -24.73 5.79 21.27
C PRO A 146 -25.66 5.63 20.05
N SER A 147 -25.14 5.23 18.90
CA SER A 147 -25.94 4.85 17.73
C SER A 147 -25.18 3.81 16.90
N GLN A 148 -25.89 3.14 15.99
CA GLN A 148 -25.30 2.17 15.07
C GLN A 148 -24.37 2.82 14.05
N MET A 149 -23.35 2.08 13.62
CA MET A 149 -22.55 2.36 12.43
C MET A 149 -22.44 1.08 11.59
N PRO A 150 -22.68 1.11 10.26
CA PRO A 150 -23.13 2.26 9.45
C PRO A 150 -24.46 2.88 9.92
N GLU A 151 -24.59 4.20 9.79
CA GLU A 151 -25.83 4.92 10.15
C GLU A 151 -26.91 4.73 9.07
N ALA A 152 -28.18 4.79 9.49
CA ALA A 152 -29.31 4.73 8.58
C ALA A 152 -29.20 5.84 7.49
N PRO A 153 -29.59 5.55 6.23
CA PRO A 153 -30.32 4.37 5.77
C PRO A 153 -29.44 3.14 5.47
N ASN A 154 -28.13 3.19 5.72
CA ASN A 154 -27.27 2.05 5.48
C ASN A 154 -27.54 0.92 6.49
N ALA A 155 -27.45 -0.33 6.01
CA ALA A 155 -27.62 -1.49 6.88
C ALA A 155 -26.47 -1.59 7.90
N PRO A 156 -26.74 -2.07 9.13
CA PRO A 156 -25.70 -2.37 10.09
C PRO A 156 -24.80 -3.51 9.58
N LEU A 157 -23.62 -3.66 10.20
CA LEU A 157 -22.76 -4.81 9.95
C LEU A 157 -23.49 -6.13 10.24
N THR A 158 -23.15 -7.16 9.45
CA THR A 158 -23.66 -8.52 9.67
C THR A 158 -23.22 -9.06 11.05
N PRO A 159 -23.96 -10.02 11.64
CA PRO A 159 -23.53 -10.65 12.89
C PRO A 159 -22.11 -11.25 12.81
N VAL A 160 -21.74 -11.81 11.66
CA VAL A 160 -20.40 -12.38 11.43
C VAL A 160 -19.32 -11.29 11.46
N ASP A 161 -19.57 -10.14 10.82
CA ASP A 161 -18.60 -9.04 10.81
C ASP A 161 -18.49 -8.36 12.19
N LYS A 162 -19.59 -8.24 12.91
CA LYS A 162 -19.60 -7.81 14.32
C LYS A 162 -18.78 -8.74 15.22
N GLN A 163 -18.86 -10.06 14.97
CA GLN A 163 -18.08 -11.04 15.72
C GLN A 163 -16.58 -10.88 15.47
N LYS A 164 -16.15 -10.71 14.21
CA LYS A 164 -14.73 -10.48 13.86
C LYS A 164 -14.14 -9.27 14.60
N ILE A 165 -14.88 -8.15 14.67
CA ILE A 165 -14.47 -6.97 15.44
C ILE A 165 -14.34 -7.31 16.93
N THR A 166 -15.32 -8.02 17.48
CA THR A 166 -15.32 -8.43 18.90
C THR A 166 -14.13 -9.35 19.22
N ASP A 167 -13.83 -10.31 18.35
CA ASP A 167 -12.72 -11.25 18.53
C ASP A 167 -11.36 -10.55 18.50
N TRP A 168 -11.20 -9.57 17.60
CA TRP A 168 -9.99 -8.75 17.52
C TRP A 168 -9.82 -7.89 18.78
N VAL A 169 -10.89 -7.25 19.26
CA VAL A 169 -10.86 -6.43 20.48
C VAL A 169 -10.52 -7.29 21.70
N ASN A 170 -11.16 -8.46 21.85
CA ASN A 170 -10.89 -9.39 22.94
C ASN A 170 -9.47 -9.98 22.89
N ALA A 171 -8.87 -10.05 21.70
CA ALA A 171 -7.47 -10.45 21.51
C ALA A 171 -6.46 -9.34 21.85
N GLY A 172 -6.93 -8.16 22.30
CA GLY A 172 -6.08 -7.05 22.66
C GLY A 172 -5.84 -6.05 21.54
N HIS A 173 -6.69 -6.01 20.50
CA HIS A 173 -6.80 -4.93 19.51
C HIS A 173 -5.47 -4.54 18.83
N ARG A 174 -4.56 -5.52 18.63
CA ARG A 174 -3.24 -5.30 18.04
C ARG A 174 -3.28 -5.47 16.53
N GLN A 175 -2.32 -4.84 15.84
CA GLN A 175 -2.12 -5.04 14.39
C GLN A 175 -1.56 -6.43 14.07
N SER A 176 -0.67 -6.94 14.93
CA SER A 176 -0.07 -8.28 14.86
C SER A 176 -0.38 -9.07 16.13
N ASP A 177 -0.46 -10.39 16.01
CA ASP A 177 -0.54 -11.31 17.16
C ASP A 177 0.86 -11.59 17.74
#